data_AF-A0A498FCU6-F1
#
_entry.id   AF-A0A498FCU6-F1
#
_cell.length_a   1.000
_cell.length_b   1.000
_cell.length_c   1.000
_cell.angle_alpha   90.00
_cell.angle_beta   90.00
_cell.angle_gamma   90.00
#
_symmetry.space_group_name_H-M   'P 1'
#
loop_
_entity.id
_entity.type
_entity.pdbx_description
1 polymer ?
#
loop_
_entity_poly.entity_id
_entity_poly.type
_entity_poly.pdbx_seq_one_letter_code
_entity_poly.pdbx_strand_id
1 'polypeptide(L)'
;VIVVIGSLAVGLLVAFLLYEVSDGKAAYLIAAIWPYALPTAVAGTVLLFLAHPSVGIYTHYLEAWFGIELDSFTVGWQGFAVVTVAAIWKQVGYNVIFMLAALNNMPESLNEACRLDGIETWRRLVRVYLPLMSPTLVFLVVINTIYAFFG
;
A
#
# COMPACT_ATOMS: atom_id res chain seq x y z
N VAL A 1 -13.32 3.83 4.62
CA VAL A 1 -12.78 4.96 3.81
C VAL A 1 -11.27 5.11 3.97
N ILE A 2 -10.74 5.31 5.18
CA ILE A 2 -9.29 5.51 5.40
C ILE A 2 -8.46 4.35 4.85
N VAL A 3 -8.86 3.11 5.14
CA VAL A 3 -8.19 1.90 4.62
C VAL A 3 -8.16 1.90 3.09
N VAL A 4 -9.29 2.17 2.44
CA VAL A 4 -9.40 2.19 0.97
C VAL A 4 -8.48 3.24 0.34
N ILE A 5 -8.53 4.48 0.83
CA ILE A 5 -7.71 5.56 0.30
C ILE A 5 -6.23 5.28 0.58
N GLY A 6 -5.89 4.86 1.80
CA GLY A 6 -4.53 4.58 2.22
C GLY A 6 -3.90 3.42 1.46
N SER A 7 -4.61 2.30 1.31
CA SER A 7 -4.11 1.12 0.58
C SER A 7 -3.95 1.41 -0.90
N LEU A 8 -4.84 2.21 -1.51
CA LEU A 8 -4.72 2.60 -2.92
C LEU A 8 -3.57 3.57 -3.13
N ALA A 9 -3.41 4.57 -2.25
CA ALA A 9 -2.32 5.55 -2.36
C ALA A 9 -0.95 4.90 -2.20
N VAL A 10 -0.78 4.07 -1.16
CA VAL A 10 0.48 3.34 -0.93
C VAL A 10 0.71 2.30 -2.04
N GLY A 11 -0.33 1.58 -2.45
CA GLY A 11 -0.25 0.62 -3.55
C GLY A 11 0.16 1.26 -4.87
N LEU A 12 -0.39 2.44 -5.19
CA LEU A 12 -0.04 3.20 -6.39
C LEU A 12 1.41 3.67 -6.36
N LEU A 13 1.85 4.22 -5.22
CA LEU A 13 3.23 4.66 -5.05
C LEU A 13 4.19 3.49 -5.26
N VAL A 14 3.95 2.36 -4.59
CA VAL A 14 4.81 1.17 -4.70
C VAL A 14 4.76 0.58 -6.11
N ALA A 15 3.58 0.47 -6.73
CA ALA A 15 3.45 -0.03 -8.10
C ALA A 15 4.18 0.87 -9.10
N PHE A 16 4.10 2.20 -8.94
CA PHE A 16 4.80 3.14 -9.80
C PHE A 16 6.32 3.05 -9.64
N LEU A 17 6.82 2.97 -8.40
CA LEU A 17 8.25 2.77 -8.15
C LEU A 17 8.76 1.44 -8.74
N LEU A 18 7.97 0.37 -8.62
CA LEU A 18 8.25 -0.93 -9.26
C LEU A 18 8.18 -0.90 -10.77
N TYR A 19 7.38 0.00 -11.34
CA TYR A 19 7.28 0.17 -12.78
C TYR A 19 8.53 0.86 -13.35
N GLU A 20 9.04 1.88 -12.66
CA GLU A 20 10.24 2.64 -13.06
C GLU A 20 11.57 1.92 -12.75
N VAL A 21 11.56 0.89 -11.89
CA VAL A 21 12.80 0.19 -11.52
C VAL A 21 13.34 -0.65 -12.69
N SER A 22 14.62 -0.50 -13.03
CA SER A 22 15.29 -1.25 -14.09
C SER A 22 15.74 -2.64 -13.63
N ASP A 23 16.31 -2.70 -12.42
CA ASP A 23 17.00 -3.89 -11.90
C ASP A 23 16.33 -4.40 -10.62
N GLY A 24 16.34 -5.72 -10.44
CA GLY A 24 15.79 -6.35 -9.22
C GLY A 24 14.26 -6.28 -9.09
N LYS A 25 13.53 -5.98 -10.16
CA LYS A 25 12.05 -5.84 -10.16
C LYS A 25 11.32 -7.01 -9.50
N ALA A 26 11.77 -8.24 -9.73
CA ALA A 26 11.20 -9.43 -9.10
C ALA A 26 11.36 -9.46 -7.57
N ALA A 27 12.54 -9.10 -7.07
CA ALA A 27 12.80 -9.07 -5.63
C ALA A 27 11.96 -8.00 -4.93
N TYR A 28 11.89 -6.80 -5.51
CA TYR A 28 11.05 -5.74 -4.98
C TYR A 28 9.56 -6.09 -5.04
N LEU A 29 9.11 -6.75 -6.11
CA LEU A 29 7.73 -7.22 -6.22
C LEU A 29 7.39 -8.22 -5.11
N ILE A 30 8.25 -9.23 -4.90
CA ILE A 30 8.07 -10.22 -3.82
C ILE A 30 8.01 -9.52 -2.45
N ALA A 31 8.93 -8.58 -2.20
CA ALA A 31 8.96 -7.80 -0.97
C ALA A 31 7.72 -6.91 -0.77
N ALA A 32 7.08 -6.45 -1.84
CA ALA A 32 5.86 -5.66 -1.76
C ALA A 32 4.60 -6.50 -1.52
N ILE A 33 4.55 -7.73 -2.08
CA ILE A 33 3.32 -8.53 -2.10
C ILE A 33 3.27 -9.64 -1.04
N TRP A 34 4.38 -10.00 -0.39
CA TRP A 34 4.40 -11.08 0.60
C TRP A 34 3.39 -10.91 1.76
N PRO A 35 3.05 -9.70 2.25
CA PRO A 35 2.03 -9.56 3.31
C PRO A 35 0.67 -10.07 2.85
N TYR A 36 0.37 -9.88 1.57
CA TYR A 36 -0.89 -10.31 0.98
C TYR A 36 -1.02 -11.85 0.96
N ALA A 37 0.10 -12.58 0.90
CA ALA A 37 0.10 -14.05 0.93
C ALA A 37 -0.22 -14.64 2.32
N LEU A 38 -0.10 -13.87 3.40
CA LEU A 38 -0.41 -14.35 4.74
C LEU A 38 -1.93 -14.53 4.95
N PRO A 39 -2.38 -15.58 5.67
CA PRO A 39 -3.75 -15.64 6.17
C PRO A 39 -4.05 -14.43 7.06
N THR A 40 -5.25 -13.85 6.92
CA THR A 40 -5.64 -12.63 7.66
C THR A 40 -5.51 -12.79 9.18
N ALA A 41 -5.93 -13.93 9.73
CA ALA A 41 -5.82 -14.21 11.16
C ALA A 41 -4.37 -14.23 11.67
N VAL A 42 -3.43 -14.73 10.85
CA VAL A 42 -2.00 -14.78 11.20
C VAL A 42 -1.41 -13.37 11.18
N ALA A 43 -1.67 -12.62 10.09
CA ALA A 43 -1.23 -11.24 9.97
C ALA A 43 -1.74 -10.35 11.11
N GLY A 44 -3.03 -10.48 11.45
CA GLY A 44 -3.66 -9.76 12.55
C GLY A 44 -3.02 -10.09 13.90
N THR A 45 -2.83 -11.37 14.21
CA THR A 45 -2.21 -11.80 15.47
C THR A 45 -0.78 -11.30 15.62
N VAL A 46 0.02 -11.39 14.55
CA VAL A 46 1.41 -10.90 14.57
C VAL A 46 1.45 -9.39 14.82
N LEU A 47 0.64 -8.60 14.09
CA LEU A 47 0.63 -7.15 14.28
C LEU A 47 0.08 -6.72 15.64
N LEU A 48 -0.92 -7.42 16.16
CA LEU A 48 -1.43 -7.19 17.52
C LEU A 48 -0.33 -7.42 18.56
N PHE A 49 0.46 -8.49 18.41
CA PHE A 49 1.58 -8.77 19.30
C PHE A 49 2.67 -7.69 19.19
N LEU A 50 3.04 -7.29 17.96
CA LEU A 50 4.06 -6.27 17.74
C LEU A 50 3.64 -4.88 18.27
N ALA A 51 2.34 -4.58 18.26
CA ALA A 51 1.76 -3.33 18.78
C ALA A 51 1.18 -3.45 20.20
N HIS A 52 1.50 -4.52 20.93
CA HIS A 52 1.02 -4.72 22.29
C HIS A 52 1.58 -3.62 23.22
N PRO A 53 0.77 -2.99 24.09
CA PRO A 53 1.21 -1.86 24.90
C PRO A 53 2.41 -2.19 25.81
N SER A 54 2.37 -3.35 26.47
CA SER A 54 3.40 -3.71 27.47
C SER A 54 4.62 -4.46 26.94
N VAL A 55 4.52 -5.17 25.81
CA VAL A 55 5.57 -6.09 25.32
C VAL A 55 5.83 -5.96 23.81
N GLY A 56 5.12 -5.07 23.14
CA GLY A 56 5.21 -4.89 21.69
C GLY A 56 6.49 -4.16 21.30
N ILE A 57 7.18 -4.69 20.30
CA ILE A 57 8.41 -4.08 19.77
C ILE A 57 8.13 -2.70 19.16
N TYR A 58 6.98 -2.51 18.52
CA TYR A 58 6.61 -1.21 17.95
C TYR A 58 6.37 -0.19 19.04
N THR A 59 5.62 -0.56 20.09
CA THR A 59 5.38 0.31 21.25
C THR A 59 6.69 0.73 21.90
N HIS A 60 7.61 -0.22 22.12
CA HIS A 60 8.91 0.04 22.73
C HIS A 60 9.72 1.08 21.94
N TYR A 61 9.86 0.93 20.62
CA TYR A 61 10.62 1.88 19.81
C TYR A 61 9.90 3.22 19.62
N LEU A 62 8.57 3.23 19.58
CA LEU A 62 7.78 4.47 19.55
C LEU A 62 8.03 5.31 20.80
N GLU A 63 8.03 4.69 21.97
CA GLU A 63 8.34 5.35 23.23
C GLU A 63 9.81 5.77 23.30
N ALA A 64 10.74 4.87 22.95
CA ALA A 64 12.17 5.14 23.06
C ALA A 64 12.66 6.28 22.15
N TRP A 65 12.10 6.42 20.94
CA TRP A 65 12.55 7.42 19.97
C TRP A 65 11.72 8.69 19.96
N PHE A 66 10.42 8.59 20.23
CA PHE A 66 9.49 9.70 20.10
C PHE A 66 8.79 10.08 21.42
N GLY A 67 8.98 9.31 22.49
CA GLY A 67 8.28 9.52 23.77
C GLY A 67 6.77 9.28 23.68
N ILE A 68 6.32 8.52 22.68
CA ILE A 68 4.89 8.25 22.45
C ILE A 68 4.54 6.89 23.06
N GLU A 69 3.70 6.90 24.09
CA GLU A 69 3.10 5.70 24.65
C GLU A 69 1.95 5.21 23.76
N LEU A 70 2.13 4.02 23.17
CA LEU A 70 1.11 3.35 22.37
C LEU A 70 0.31 2.35 23.22
N ASP A 71 -0.80 2.80 23.78
CA ASP A 71 -1.83 1.95 24.40
C ASP A 71 -3.00 1.71 23.44
N SER A 72 -2.78 0.77 22.51
CA SER A 72 -3.78 0.35 21.52
C SER A 72 -4.99 -0.39 22.11
N PHE A 73 -4.95 -0.79 23.39
CA PHE A 73 -5.99 -1.61 24.03
C PHE A 73 -6.98 -0.75 24.81
N THR A 74 -6.50 0.32 25.46
CA THR A 74 -7.36 1.21 26.25
C THR A 74 -7.71 2.51 25.53
N VAL A 75 -6.81 3.00 24.66
CA VAL A 75 -7.01 4.26 23.93
C VAL A 75 -7.62 3.99 22.56
N GLY A 76 -8.93 4.21 22.44
CA GLY A 76 -9.71 3.82 21.26
C GLY A 76 -9.18 4.34 19.91
N TRP A 77 -8.68 5.59 19.86
CA TRP A 77 -8.13 6.13 18.61
C TRP A 77 -6.79 5.49 18.22
N GLN A 78 -5.99 5.07 19.19
CA GLN A 78 -4.72 4.37 18.95
C GLN A 78 -4.99 2.94 18.47
N GLY A 79 -5.94 2.24 19.10
CA GLY A 79 -6.41 0.94 18.62
C GLY A 79 -6.93 1.02 17.18
N PHE A 80 -7.75 2.03 16.87
CA PHE A 80 -8.22 2.29 15.52
C PHE A 80 -7.08 2.55 14.53
N ALA A 81 -6.07 3.33 14.92
CA ALA A 81 -4.90 3.61 14.08
C ALA A 81 -4.09 2.34 13.79
N VAL A 82 -3.82 1.51 14.80
CA VAL A 82 -3.09 0.24 14.65
C VAL A 82 -3.82 -0.70 13.69
N VAL A 83 -5.13 -0.89 13.88
CA VAL A 83 -5.95 -1.73 12.99
C VAL A 83 -5.99 -1.17 11.57
N THR A 84 -6.09 0.15 11.42
CA THR A 84 -6.08 0.81 10.10
C THR A 84 -4.75 0.59 9.37
N VAL A 85 -3.62 0.77 10.05
CA VAL A 85 -2.29 0.52 9.48
C VAL A 85 -2.13 -0.95 9.08
N ALA A 86 -2.58 -1.88 9.93
CA ALA A 86 -2.56 -3.31 9.65
C ALA A 86 -3.36 -3.67 8.39
N ALA A 87 -4.58 -3.14 8.28
CA ALA A 87 -5.45 -3.37 7.13
C ALA A 87 -4.87 -2.79 5.84
N ILE A 88 -4.29 -1.57 5.90
CA ILE A 88 -3.60 -0.96 4.76
C ILE A 88 -2.44 -1.84 4.33
N TRP A 89 -1.54 -2.22 5.25
CA TRP A 89 -0.38 -3.06 4.96
C TRP A 89 -0.76 -4.39 4.31
N LYS A 90 -1.81 -5.04 4.80
CA LYS A 90 -2.31 -6.29 4.24
C LYS A 90 -2.80 -6.13 2.80
N GLN A 91 -3.48 -5.03 2.52
CA GLN A 91 -4.18 -4.82 1.25
C GLN A 91 -3.30 -4.18 0.16
N VAL A 92 -2.19 -3.53 0.55
CA VAL A 92 -1.23 -2.92 -0.39
C VAL A 92 -0.76 -3.92 -1.44
N GLY A 93 -0.43 -5.16 -1.06
CA GLY A 93 0.06 -6.18 -2.01
C GLY A 93 -0.93 -6.48 -3.13
N TYR A 94 -2.23 -6.55 -2.83
CA TYR A 94 -3.28 -6.72 -3.83
C TYR A 94 -3.31 -5.55 -4.81
N ASN A 95 -3.32 -4.33 -4.29
CA ASN A 95 -3.35 -3.11 -5.10
C ASN A 95 -2.11 -3.00 -5.99
N VAL A 96 -0.93 -3.32 -5.46
CA VAL A 96 0.34 -3.32 -6.21
C VAL A 96 0.26 -4.23 -7.43
N ILE A 97 -0.23 -5.47 -7.26
CA ILE A 97 -0.31 -6.44 -8.37
C ILE A 97 -1.15 -5.88 -9.52
N PHE A 98 -2.36 -5.39 -9.22
CA PHE A 98 -3.28 -4.91 -10.24
C PHE A 98 -2.81 -3.60 -10.89
N MET A 99 -2.32 -2.65 -10.09
CA MET A 99 -1.84 -1.37 -10.61
C MET A 99 -0.56 -1.55 -11.43
N LEU A 100 0.37 -2.41 -11.00
CA LEU A 100 1.58 -2.71 -11.74
C LEU A 100 1.26 -3.43 -13.06
N ALA A 101 0.29 -4.35 -13.06
CA ALA A 101 -0.19 -4.98 -14.29
C ALA A 101 -0.80 -3.95 -15.26
N ALA A 102 -1.61 -3.02 -14.76
CA ALA A 102 -2.17 -1.94 -15.57
C ALA A 102 -1.08 -1.03 -16.17
N LEU A 103 -0.06 -0.68 -15.39
CA LEU A 103 1.09 0.10 -15.86
C LEU A 103 1.90 -0.65 -16.94
N ASN A 104 2.18 -1.95 -16.75
CA ASN A 104 2.92 -2.76 -17.70
C ASN A 104 2.16 -3.00 -19.03
N ASN A 105 0.84 -2.88 -19.04
CA ASN A 105 0.03 -3.01 -20.26
C ASN A 105 0.02 -1.74 -21.13
N MET A 106 0.59 -0.63 -20.65
CA MET A 106 0.64 0.62 -21.41
C MET A 106 1.66 0.51 -22.56
N PRO A 107 1.33 1.01 -23.77
CA PRO A 107 2.25 0.97 -24.90
C PRO A 107 3.54 1.76 -24.62
N GLU A 108 4.71 1.23 -25.01
CA GLU A 108 5.99 1.94 -24.83
C GLU A 108 6.02 3.30 -25.56
N SER A 109 5.32 3.41 -26.69
CA SER A 109 5.20 4.67 -27.45
C SER A 109 4.60 5.82 -26.63
N LEU A 110 3.75 5.51 -25.64
CA LEU A 110 3.23 6.51 -24.71
C LEU A 110 4.34 7.09 -23.84
N ASN A 111 5.27 6.25 -23.39
CA ASN A 111 6.39 6.66 -22.55
C ASN A 111 7.39 7.49 -23.35
N GLU A 112 7.65 7.11 -24.59
CA GLU A 112 8.48 7.88 -25.52
C GLU A 112 7.86 9.26 -25.80
N ALA A 113 6.57 9.32 -26.10
CA ALA A 113 5.87 10.59 -26.31
C ALA A 113 5.97 11.50 -25.07
N CYS A 114 5.74 10.96 -23.87
CA CYS A 114 5.89 11.73 -22.63
C CYS A 114 7.31 12.28 -22.42
N ARG A 115 8.34 11.50 -22.83
CA ARG A 115 9.75 11.93 -22.73
C ARG A 115 10.07 13.02 -23.75
N LEU A 116 9.56 12.91 -24.97
CA LEU A 116 9.71 13.92 -26.02
C LEU A 116 9.03 15.24 -25.62
N ASP A 117 7.86 15.16 -24.98
CA ASP A 117 7.12 16.31 -24.45
C ASP A 117 7.72 16.88 -23.15
N GLY A 118 8.82 16.32 -22.64
CA GLY A 118 9.50 16.78 -21.44
C GLY A 118 8.68 16.63 -20.15
N ILE A 119 7.76 15.67 -20.11
CA ILE A 119 6.92 15.42 -18.93
C ILE A 119 7.74 14.72 -17.85
N GLU A 120 7.89 15.37 -16.70
CA GLU A 120 8.55 14.81 -15.52
C GLU A 120 7.91 13.49 -15.04
N THR A 121 8.71 12.57 -14.50
CA THR A 121 8.31 11.24 -14.05
C THR A 121 7.08 11.25 -13.12
N TRP A 122 7.09 12.06 -12.07
CA TRP A 122 5.95 12.16 -11.15
C TRP A 122 4.72 12.81 -11.78
N ARG A 123 4.93 13.74 -12.71
CA ARG A 123 3.85 14.38 -13.47
C ARG A 123 3.20 13.39 -14.43
N ARG A 124 3.98 12.46 -14.99
CA ARG A 124 3.51 11.37 -15.85
C ARG A 124 2.59 10.41 -15.10
N LEU A 125 2.92 10.04 -13.85
CA LEU A 125 2.04 9.24 -12.99
C LEU A 125 0.64 9.87 -12.90
N VAL A 126 0.58 11.16 -12.55
CA VAL A 126 -0.71 11.82 -12.27
C VAL A 126 -1.47 12.21 -13.54
N ARG A 127 -0.78 12.73 -14.56
CA ARG A 127 -1.43 13.29 -15.75
C ARG A 127 -1.67 12.27 -16.86
N VAL A 128 -0.94 11.16 -16.87
CA VAL A 128 -0.98 10.19 -17.96
C VAL A 128 -1.44 8.84 -17.43
N TYR A 129 -0.71 8.27 -16.47
CA TYR A 129 -0.97 6.91 -16.05
C TYR A 129 -2.26 6.77 -15.25
N LEU A 130 -2.51 7.65 -14.28
CA LEU A 130 -3.72 7.61 -13.46
C LEU A 130 -5.02 7.66 -14.29
N PRO A 131 -5.20 8.60 -15.25
CA PRO A 131 -6.37 8.59 -16.13
C PRO A 131 -6.51 7.31 -16.94
N LEU A 132 -5.41 6.80 -17.50
CA LEU A 132 -5.41 5.59 -18.34
C LEU A 132 -5.76 4.32 -17.56
N MET A 133 -5.31 4.22 -16.29
CA MET A 133 -5.65 3.09 -15.42
C MET A 133 -6.95 3.30 -14.62
N SER A 134 -7.73 4.35 -14.90
CA SER A 134 -8.96 4.63 -14.15
C SER A 134 -9.94 3.46 -14.05
N PRO A 135 -10.12 2.58 -15.06
CA PRO A 135 -10.97 1.39 -14.90
C PRO A 135 -10.43 0.44 -13.82
N THR A 136 -9.11 0.25 -13.76
CA THR A 136 -8.45 -0.55 -12.71
C THR A 136 -8.62 0.11 -11.34
N LEU A 137 -8.49 1.43 -11.24
CA LEU A 137 -8.67 2.14 -9.97
C LEU A 137 -10.11 2.02 -9.46
N VAL A 138 -11.11 2.18 -10.33
CA VAL A 138 -12.51 2.01 -9.95
C VAL A 138 -12.78 0.58 -9.46
N PHE A 139 -12.27 -0.43 -10.18
CA PHE A 139 -12.33 -1.82 -9.74
C PHE A 139 -11.71 -1.99 -8.35
N LEU A 140 -10.51 -1.46 -8.13
CA LEU A 140 -9.82 -1.58 -6.86
C LEU A 140 -10.56 -0.83 -5.73
N VAL A 141 -11.15 0.34 -5.99
CA VAL A 141 -11.99 1.05 -5.01
C VAL A 141 -13.14 0.15 -4.54
N VAL A 142 -13.82 -0.53 -5.47
CA VAL A 142 -14.94 -1.43 -5.13
C VAL A 142 -14.44 -2.61 -4.29
N ILE A 143 -13.39 -3.31 -4.75
CA ILE A 143 -12.85 -4.48 -4.03
C ILE A 143 -12.30 -4.10 -2.65
N ASN A 144 -11.57 -2.98 -2.54
CA ASN A 144 -11.05 -2.50 -1.27
C ASN A 144 -12.18 -2.08 -0.32
N THR A 145 -13.29 -1.56 -0.85
CA THR A 145 -14.46 -1.24 -0.04
C THR A 145 -15.07 -2.52 0.53
N ILE A 146 -15.32 -3.54 -0.30
CA ILE A 146 -15.82 -4.84 0.16
C ILE A 146 -14.90 -5.44 1.22
N TYR A 147 -13.58 -5.44 0.96
CA TYR A 147 -12.59 -5.91 1.92
C TYR A 147 -12.65 -5.15 3.25
N ALA A 148 -12.71 -3.81 3.21
CA ALA A 148 -12.74 -3.01 4.44
C ALA A 148 -14.00 -3.20 5.30
N PHE A 149 -15.09 -3.74 4.74
CA PHE A 149 -16.31 -4.06 5.48
C PHE A 149 -16.37 -5.50 6.01
N PHE A 150 -15.79 -6.47 5.29
CA PHE A 150 -16.00 -7.90 5.57
C PHE A 150 -14.70 -8.69 5.81
N GLY A 151 -13.54 -8.08 5.59
CA GLY A 151 -12.22 -8.71 5.67
C GLY A 151 -11.51 -8.57 6.99
#